data_AF-A0AAJ5MDL8-F1
#
_entry.id   AF-A0AAJ5MDL8-F1
#
_cell.length_a   1.000
_cell.length_b   1.000
_cell.length_c   1.000
_cell.angle_alpha   90.00
_cell.angle_beta   90.00
_cell.angle_gamma   90.00
#
_symmetry.space_group_name_H-M   'P 1'
#
loop_
_entity.id
_entity.type
_entity.pdbx_description
1 polymer ?
#
loop_
_entity_poly.entity_id
_entity_poly.type
_entity_poly.pdbx_seq_one_letter_code
_entity_poly.pdbx_strand_id
1 'polypeptide(L)'
;MAASEYENEVSSAIRDSANKEDNPSERCVKGGLRSVTETGSNKIPIIREWEYAASRVIAFSKIDSCLGALQIVDDNRLLGAHFSMFASGAPYDVEKFNEMMASAGFQVDLPILYFGGGVGDWRQGLGNNNYMGVASFSPPVIDAEQKAWIFEINNGYFTYHSMN
;
A
#
# COMPACT_ATOMS: atom_id res chain seq x y z
N MET A 1 -19.70 6.19 -1.26
CA MET A 1 -18.96 6.77 -2.39
C MET A 1 -18.28 5.60 -3.09
N ALA A 2 -17.90 5.74 -4.35
CA ALA A 2 -17.02 4.76 -5.00
C ALA A 2 -15.59 5.31 -5.05
N ALA A 3 -14.59 4.44 -4.92
CA ALA A 3 -13.17 4.81 -4.96
C ALA A 3 -12.79 5.67 -6.18
N SER A 4 -13.45 5.48 -7.32
CA SER A 4 -13.26 6.28 -8.55
C SER A 4 -13.61 7.76 -8.41
N GLU A 5 -14.46 8.13 -7.45
CA GLU A 5 -14.85 9.54 -7.24
C GLU A 5 -13.67 10.40 -6.72
N TYR A 6 -12.63 9.76 -6.18
CA TYR A 6 -11.44 10.43 -5.67
C TYR A 6 -10.31 10.58 -6.71
N GLU A 7 -10.48 10.06 -7.92
CA GLU A 7 -9.44 10.01 -8.96
C GLU A 7 -8.80 11.38 -9.24
N ASN A 8 -9.62 12.42 -9.41
CA ASN A 8 -9.11 13.75 -9.77
C ASN A 8 -8.24 14.38 -8.68
N GLU A 9 -8.64 14.27 -7.41
CA GLU A 9 -7.89 14.85 -6.28
C GLU A 9 -6.64 14.04 -5.97
N VAL A 10 -6.71 12.70 -6.07
CA VAL A 10 -5.57 11.82 -5.86
C VAL A 10 -4.56 11.96 -7.00
N SER A 11 -4.99 11.96 -8.26
CA SER A 11 -4.09 12.12 -9.42
C SER A 11 -3.34 13.44 -9.40
N SER A 12 -3.99 14.52 -8.97
CA SER A 12 -3.33 15.82 -8.83
C SER A 12 -2.30 15.80 -7.71
N ALA A 13 -2.66 15.28 -6.54
CA ALA A 13 -1.74 15.20 -5.41
C ALA A 13 -0.57 14.23 -5.64
N ILE A 14 -0.76 13.12 -6.36
CA ILE A 14 0.36 12.24 -6.78
C ILE A 14 1.36 13.03 -7.63
N ARG A 15 0.88 13.79 -8.63
CA ARG A 15 1.75 14.61 -9.49
C ARG A 15 2.50 15.69 -8.70
N ASP A 16 1.82 16.34 -7.77
CA ASP A 16 2.42 17.39 -6.93
C ASP A 16 3.42 16.82 -5.90
N SER A 17 3.20 15.58 -5.46
CA SER A 17 4.04 14.87 -4.50
C SER A 17 5.28 14.19 -5.11
N ALA A 18 5.42 14.22 -6.44
CA ALA A 18 6.59 13.69 -7.15
C ALA A 18 7.82 14.55 -6.85
N ASN A 19 8.41 14.35 -5.67
CA ASN A 19 9.58 15.05 -5.19
C ASN A 19 10.86 14.45 -5.80
N LYS A 20 11.77 15.30 -6.28
CA LYS A 20 13.11 14.88 -6.74
C LYS A 20 13.99 14.35 -5.62
N GLU A 21 13.65 14.64 -4.37
CA GLU A 21 14.35 14.18 -3.16
C GLU A 21 13.69 12.95 -2.52
N ASP A 22 12.79 12.25 -3.23
CA ASP A 22 12.16 11.05 -2.65
C ASP A 22 13.20 9.95 -2.37
N ASN A 23 13.22 9.46 -1.12
CA ASN A 23 14.22 8.51 -0.65
C ASN A 23 13.55 7.28 0.01
N PRO A 24 13.09 6.30 -0.79
CA PRO A 24 12.48 5.08 -0.27
C PRO A 24 13.46 4.25 0.56
N SER A 25 14.76 4.31 0.26
CA SER A 25 15.81 3.62 1.04
C SER A 25 15.88 4.12 2.48
N GLU A 26 15.83 5.44 2.70
CA GLU A 26 15.82 5.99 4.06
C GLU A 26 14.58 5.56 4.84
N ARG A 27 13.41 5.54 4.19
CA ARG A 27 12.17 5.05 4.81
C ARG A 27 12.28 3.57 5.16
N CYS A 28 12.84 2.76 4.27
CA CYS A 28 13.09 1.33 4.50
C CYS A 28 13.99 1.08 5.72
N VAL A 29 15.11 1.80 5.84
CA VAL A 29 16.03 1.69 6.99
C VAL A 29 15.32 1.96 8.32
N LYS A 30 14.32 2.86 8.32
CA LYS A 30 13.51 3.19 9.49
C LYS A 30 12.37 2.19 9.77
N GLY A 31 12.25 1.11 8.98
CA GLY A 31 11.14 0.17 9.08
C GLY A 31 9.84 0.73 8.50
N GLY A 32 9.92 1.63 7.51
CA GLY A 32 8.79 2.34 6.92
C GLY A 32 8.35 3.56 7.73
N LEU A 33 7.63 4.48 7.09
CA LEU A 33 7.09 5.68 7.72
C LEU A 33 5.60 5.86 7.43
N ARG A 34 4.89 6.56 8.32
CA ARG A 34 3.53 6.98 8.01
C ARG A 34 3.55 7.94 6.81
N SER A 35 2.64 7.76 5.87
CA SER A 35 2.44 8.72 4.78
C SER A 35 2.13 10.11 5.34
N VAL A 36 2.87 11.09 4.84
CA VAL A 36 2.70 12.51 5.18
C VAL A 36 2.04 13.30 4.06
N THR A 37 1.82 12.67 2.91
CA THR A 37 1.17 13.27 1.75
C THR A 37 -0.32 12.93 1.81
N GLU A 38 -1.17 13.95 1.93
CA GLU A 38 -2.62 13.81 1.99
C GLU A 38 -3.29 14.75 0.97
N THR A 39 -4.50 14.41 0.51
CA THR A 39 -5.30 15.25 -0.42
C THR A 39 -6.68 15.61 0.12
N GLY A 40 -7.22 16.73 -0.36
CA GLY A 40 -8.60 17.19 -0.15
C GLY A 40 -8.99 17.55 1.28
N SER A 41 -10.26 17.92 1.47
CA SER A 41 -10.87 18.14 2.79
C SER A 41 -11.02 16.86 3.60
N ASN A 42 -10.93 15.70 2.95
CA ASN A 42 -11.09 14.38 3.55
C ASN A 42 -9.75 13.73 3.98
N LYS A 43 -8.62 14.44 3.84
CA LYS A 43 -7.27 13.99 4.25
C LYS A 43 -6.96 12.57 3.77
N ILE A 44 -7.15 12.30 2.49
CA ILE A 44 -6.87 10.98 1.92
C ILE A 44 -5.35 10.81 1.82
N PRO A 45 -4.74 9.86 2.54
CA PRO A 45 -3.30 9.63 2.48
C PRO A 45 -2.90 8.97 1.16
N ILE A 46 -1.75 9.39 0.64
CA ILE A 46 -1.10 8.85 -0.55
C ILE A 46 0.12 8.06 -0.10
N ILE A 47 0.05 6.74 -0.24
CA ILE A 47 1.08 5.81 0.19
C ILE A 47 2.12 5.65 -0.92
N ARG A 48 3.32 6.16 -0.68
CA ARG A 48 4.49 5.96 -1.55
C ARG A 48 5.34 4.79 -1.07
N GLU A 49 6.39 4.45 -1.82
CA GLU A 49 7.28 3.36 -1.47
C GLU A 49 7.81 3.50 -0.04
N TRP A 50 7.74 2.42 0.73
CA TRP A 50 8.09 2.34 2.15
C TRP A 50 7.31 3.30 3.05
N GLU A 51 6.08 3.64 2.65
CA GLU A 51 5.10 4.31 3.49
C GLU A 51 3.91 3.42 3.82
N TYR A 52 3.22 3.76 4.91
CA TYR A 52 1.96 3.15 5.31
C TYR A 52 0.94 4.20 5.76
N ALA A 53 -0.34 3.87 5.70
CA ALA A 53 -1.39 4.73 6.23
C ALA A 53 -2.63 3.93 6.65
N ALA A 54 -3.43 4.56 7.52
CA ALA A 54 -4.71 4.08 7.97
C ALA A 54 -5.79 5.13 7.68
N SER A 55 -6.81 4.78 6.90
CA SER A 55 -7.94 5.69 6.64
C SER A 55 -9.12 4.93 6.04
N ARG A 56 -10.27 5.59 5.96
CA ARG A 56 -11.46 5.12 5.25
C ARG A 56 -11.20 4.99 3.75
N VAL A 57 -10.44 5.94 3.20
CA VAL A 57 -9.99 5.97 1.81
C VAL A 57 -8.48 6.10 1.83
N ILE A 58 -7.76 5.26 1.09
CA ILE A 58 -6.31 5.37 0.92
C ILE A 58 -5.95 5.27 -0.55
N ALA A 59 -4.95 6.04 -0.96
CA ALA A 59 -4.39 5.96 -2.29
C ALA A 59 -2.96 5.42 -2.23
N PHE A 60 -2.54 4.76 -3.30
CA PHE A 60 -1.17 4.35 -3.54
C PHE A 60 -0.65 5.10 -4.75
N SER A 61 0.57 5.62 -4.65
CA SER A 61 1.32 6.00 -5.85
C SER A 61 1.54 4.78 -6.74
N LYS A 62 2.04 5.00 -7.96
CA LYS A 62 2.37 3.93 -8.90
C LYS A 62 3.12 2.76 -8.23
N ILE A 63 2.65 1.52 -8.40
CA ILE A 63 3.27 0.30 -7.86
C ILE A 63 4.17 -0.34 -8.93
N ASP A 64 5.29 0.31 -9.26
CA ASP A 64 6.20 -0.16 -10.33
C ASP A 64 7.10 -1.30 -9.84
N SER A 65 6.76 -2.55 -10.18
CA SER A 65 7.47 -3.76 -9.71
C SER A 65 7.53 -3.91 -8.18
N CYS A 66 6.70 -3.14 -7.49
CA CYS A 66 6.58 -3.07 -6.05
C CYS A 66 5.46 -3.98 -5.53
N LEU A 67 5.36 -4.07 -4.21
CA LEU A 67 4.29 -4.79 -3.51
C LEU A 67 3.42 -3.80 -2.76
N GLY A 68 2.13 -3.80 -3.06
CA GLY A 68 1.09 -3.21 -2.22
C GLY A 68 0.52 -4.26 -1.27
N ALA A 69 0.31 -3.87 -0.01
CA ALA A 69 -0.43 -4.63 0.98
C ALA A 69 -1.61 -3.80 1.48
N LEU A 70 -2.78 -4.42 1.57
CA LEU A 70 -4.01 -3.79 2.02
C LEU A 70 -4.74 -4.73 3.00
N GLN A 71 -5.23 -4.17 4.11
CA GLN A 71 -6.03 -4.91 5.07
C GLN A 71 -7.27 -4.08 5.45
N ILE A 72 -8.43 -4.73 5.47
CA ILE A 72 -9.66 -4.15 6.02
C ILE A 72 -9.63 -4.40 7.53
N VAL A 73 -9.62 -3.34 8.32
CA VAL A 73 -9.56 -3.45 9.80
C VAL A 73 -10.96 -3.52 10.39
N ASP A 74 -11.87 -2.72 9.86
CA ASP A 74 -13.26 -2.62 10.27
C ASP A 74 -14.09 -2.00 9.13
N ASP A 75 -15.38 -1.81 9.37
CA ASP A 75 -16.34 -1.31 8.38
C ASP A 75 -15.99 0.06 7.79
N ASN A 76 -15.08 0.82 8.39
CA ASN A 76 -14.73 2.18 7.98
C ASN A 76 -13.23 2.46 7.94
N ARG A 77 -12.38 1.44 8.03
CA ARG A 77 -10.93 1.63 8.07
C ARG A 77 -10.15 0.58 7.29
N LEU A 78 -9.27 1.08 6.42
CA LEU A 78 -8.23 0.34 5.73
C LEU A 78 -6.87 0.60 6.35
N LEU A 79 -5.96 -0.37 6.22
CA LEU A 79 -4.53 -0.22 6.37
C LEU A 79 -3.86 -0.52 5.04
N GLY A 80 -2.97 0.36 4.60
CA GLY A 80 -2.17 0.16 3.40
C GLY A 80 -0.68 0.29 3.69
N ALA A 81 0.13 -0.45 2.95
CA ALA A 81 1.58 -0.39 2.98
C ALA A 81 2.16 -0.69 1.58
N HIS A 82 3.20 0.03 1.19
CA HIS A 82 3.83 -0.11 -0.12
C HIS A 82 5.33 -0.42 0.06
N PHE A 83 5.83 -1.43 -0.64
CA PHE A 83 7.20 -1.91 -0.54
C PHE A 83 7.88 -1.95 -1.91
N SER A 84 9.11 -1.48 -1.97
CA SER A 84 9.99 -1.69 -3.13
C SER A 84 11.10 -2.70 -2.82
N MET A 85 11.44 -3.51 -3.82
CA MET A 85 12.21 -4.75 -3.67
C MET A 85 13.63 -4.54 -3.16
N PHE A 86 14.25 -3.41 -3.49
CA PHE A 86 15.68 -3.15 -3.30
C PHE A 86 15.98 -1.98 -2.36
N ALA A 87 15.00 -1.44 -1.63
CA ALA A 87 15.20 -0.20 -0.88
C ALA A 87 16.28 -0.30 0.21
N SER A 88 16.47 -1.45 0.85
CA SER A 88 17.53 -1.65 1.85
C SER A 88 18.91 -1.95 1.25
N GLY A 89 19.00 -2.07 -0.08
CA GLY A 89 20.19 -2.58 -0.78
C GLY A 89 20.24 -4.11 -0.88
N ALA A 90 19.31 -4.83 -0.25
CA ALA A 90 19.10 -6.26 -0.42
C ALA A 90 17.72 -6.54 -1.05
N PRO A 91 17.59 -7.54 -1.93
CA PRO A 91 16.28 -7.98 -2.43
C PRO A 91 15.43 -8.57 -1.29
N TYR A 92 14.17 -8.13 -1.20
CA TYR A 92 13.16 -8.70 -0.27
C TYR A 92 13.62 -8.73 1.18
N ASP A 93 13.94 -7.56 1.73
CA ASP A 93 14.34 -7.42 3.13
C ASP A 93 13.21 -7.86 4.09
N VAL A 94 13.29 -9.11 4.55
CA VAL A 94 12.28 -9.73 5.41
C VAL A 94 12.19 -9.04 6.77
N GLU A 95 13.31 -8.56 7.31
CA GLU A 95 13.35 -7.86 8.59
C GLU A 95 12.62 -6.53 8.47
N LYS A 96 12.97 -5.71 7.49
CA LYS A 96 12.30 -4.41 7.27
C LYS A 96 10.85 -4.55 6.83
N PHE A 97 10.53 -5.57 6.04
CA PHE A 97 9.16 -5.90 5.70
C PHE A 97 8.33 -6.19 6.97
N ASN A 98 8.81 -7.07 7.86
CA ASN A 98 8.10 -7.42 9.08
C ASN A 98 7.99 -6.23 10.06
N GLU A 99 9.06 -5.44 10.22
CA GLU A 99 9.06 -4.20 11.02
C GLU A 99 7.98 -3.23 10.55
N MET A 100 7.89 -3.00 9.25
CA MET A 100 6.92 -2.08 8.67
C MET A 100 5.50 -2.58 8.76
N MET A 101 5.25 -3.87 8.48
CA MET A 101 3.93 -4.47 8.64
C MET A 101 3.43 -4.34 10.09
N ALA A 102 4.31 -4.57 11.07
CA ALA A 102 4.01 -4.39 12.48
C ALA A 102 3.75 -2.92 12.83
N SER A 103 4.60 -1.99 12.36
CA SER A 103 4.49 -0.56 12.61
C SER A 103 3.23 0.06 12.00
N ALA A 104 2.82 -0.45 10.83
CA ALA A 104 1.58 -0.08 10.17
C ALA A 104 0.33 -0.68 10.86
N GLY A 105 0.51 -1.63 11.78
CA GLY A 105 -0.58 -2.23 12.56
C GLY A 105 -1.31 -3.37 11.84
N PHE A 106 -0.68 -4.01 10.84
CA PHE A 106 -1.27 -5.19 10.20
C PHE A 106 -1.41 -6.33 11.20
N GLN A 107 -2.54 -7.03 11.12
CA GLN A 107 -2.87 -8.15 11.99
C GLN A 107 -2.78 -9.46 11.21
N VAL A 108 -2.11 -10.47 11.77
CA VAL A 108 -1.83 -11.75 11.09
C VAL A 108 -3.05 -12.69 11.03
N ASP A 109 -4.08 -12.40 11.82
CA ASP A 109 -5.34 -13.15 11.88
C ASP A 109 -6.44 -12.55 10.99
N LEU A 110 -6.21 -11.38 10.40
CA LEU A 110 -7.11 -10.73 9.45
C LEU A 110 -6.60 -10.85 8.02
N PRO A 111 -7.47 -11.08 7.02
CA PRO A 111 -7.03 -11.21 5.63
C PRO A 111 -6.21 -10.01 5.12
N ILE A 112 -5.17 -10.29 4.32
CA ILE A 112 -4.31 -9.27 3.70
C ILE A 112 -4.34 -9.47 2.19
N LEU A 113 -4.76 -8.43 1.47
CA LEU A 113 -4.68 -8.37 0.02
C LEU A 113 -3.30 -7.87 -0.38
N TYR A 114 -2.60 -8.67 -1.18
CA TYR A 114 -1.35 -8.30 -1.82
C TYR A 114 -1.58 -8.06 -3.31
N PHE A 115 -1.08 -6.94 -3.83
CA PHE A 115 -1.23 -6.52 -5.22
C PHE A 115 0.06 -5.85 -5.72
N GLY A 116 0.17 -5.58 -7.03
CA GLY A 116 1.37 -5.00 -7.64
C GLY A 116 2.11 -5.96 -8.58
N GLY A 117 3.13 -5.43 -9.26
CA GLY A 117 3.80 -6.07 -10.41
C GLY A 117 4.65 -7.31 -10.12
N GLY A 118 4.67 -7.84 -8.89
CA GLY A 118 5.57 -8.95 -8.53
C GLY A 118 5.10 -9.80 -7.34
N VAL A 119 3.79 -9.87 -7.05
CA VAL A 119 3.30 -10.58 -5.85
C VAL A 119 3.84 -12.01 -5.73
N GLY A 120 3.97 -12.74 -6.84
CA GLY A 120 4.58 -14.08 -6.86
C GLY A 120 6.05 -14.08 -6.44
N ASP A 121 6.84 -13.16 -7.01
CA ASP A 121 8.26 -13.02 -6.70
C ASP A 121 8.49 -12.57 -5.25
N TRP A 122 7.64 -11.66 -4.75
CA TRP A 122 7.64 -11.24 -3.35
C TRP A 122 7.29 -12.39 -2.41
N ARG A 123 6.30 -13.23 -2.72
CA ARG A 123 5.98 -14.42 -1.92
C ARG A 123 7.15 -15.40 -1.89
N GLN A 124 7.83 -15.60 -3.01
CA GLN A 124 9.01 -16.47 -3.06
C GLN A 124 10.18 -15.87 -2.29
N GLY A 125 10.46 -14.58 -2.47
CA GLY A 125 11.60 -13.88 -1.89
C GLY A 125 11.48 -13.67 -0.38
N LEU A 126 10.29 -13.31 0.09
CA LEU A 126 10.02 -13.15 1.53
C LEU A 126 9.83 -14.48 2.27
N GLY A 127 9.59 -15.57 1.53
CA GLY A 127 9.31 -16.89 2.08
C GLY A 127 8.10 -16.94 3.01
N ASN A 128 8.04 -17.99 3.83
CA ASN A 128 6.99 -18.14 4.84
C ASN A 128 7.29 -17.26 6.06
N ASN A 129 6.90 -15.98 5.99
CA ASN A 129 6.85 -15.10 7.16
C ASN A 129 5.42 -14.98 7.71
N ASN A 130 5.30 -14.30 8.86
CA ASN A 130 4.05 -14.16 9.61
C ASN A 130 2.91 -13.49 8.82
N TYR A 131 3.21 -12.70 7.79
CA TYR A 131 2.21 -11.97 6.99
C TYR A 131 1.98 -12.60 5.61
N MET A 132 3.01 -13.13 4.95
CA MET A 132 2.88 -13.72 3.61
C MET A 132 2.00 -14.97 3.56
N GLY A 133 1.87 -15.67 4.68
CA GLY A 133 0.97 -16.82 4.82
C GLY A 133 -0.50 -16.46 5.04
N VAL A 134 -0.82 -15.18 5.25
CA VAL A 134 -2.17 -14.73 5.54
C VAL A 134 -3.04 -14.78 4.27
N ALA A 135 -4.25 -15.29 4.41
CA ALA A 135 -5.19 -15.39 3.30
C ALA A 135 -5.58 -14.00 2.77
N SER A 136 -5.78 -13.89 1.46
CA SER A 136 -6.33 -12.67 0.85
C SER A 136 -7.86 -12.66 0.96
N PHE A 137 -8.45 -11.47 1.07
CA PHE A 137 -9.89 -11.28 0.85
C PHE A 137 -10.22 -11.25 -0.65
N SER A 138 -11.52 -11.38 -0.97
CA SER A 138 -12.01 -11.92 -2.25
C SER A 138 -12.03 -11.02 -3.51
N PRO A 139 -11.75 -9.71 -3.54
CA PRO A 139 -11.61 -9.01 -4.81
C PRO A 139 -10.20 -9.26 -5.39
N PRO A 140 -10.08 -9.80 -6.62
CA PRO A 140 -8.79 -10.01 -7.27
C PRO A 140 -8.29 -8.66 -7.80
N VAL A 141 -7.58 -7.92 -6.95
CA VAL A 141 -6.82 -6.74 -7.39
C VAL A 141 -5.52 -7.26 -8.02
N ILE A 142 -5.48 -7.28 -9.34
CA ILE A 142 -4.29 -7.67 -10.11
C ILE A 142 -3.76 -6.41 -10.78
N ASP A 143 -2.57 -5.98 -10.37
CA ASP A 143 -1.93 -4.80 -10.92
C ASP A 143 -0.70 -5.18 -11.77
N ALA A 144 -0.96 -5.88 -12.86
CA ALA A 144 0.08 -6.19 -13.85
C ALA A 144 0.52 -4.93 -14.64
N GLU A 145 -0.30 -3.88 -14.63
CA GLU A 145 -0.08 -2.65 -15.39
C GLU A 145 0.65 -1.57 -14.57
N GLN A 146 1.05 -1.88 -13.34
CA GLN A 146 1.82 -1.00 -12.45
C GLN A 146 1.14 0.35 -12.26
N LYS A 147 -0.15 0.34 -11.92
CA LYS A 147 -0.98 1.54 -11.80
C LYS A 147 -0.87 2.17 -10.42
N ALA A 148 -1.36 3.39 -10.32
CA ALA A 148 -1.72 3.96 -9.02
C ALA A 148 -3.12 3.45 -8.62
N TRP A 149 -3.39 3.34 -7.32
CA TRP A 149 -4.65 2.74 -6.83
C TRP A 149 -5.33 3.62 -5.80
N ILE A 150 -6.65 3.55 -5.76
CA ILE A 150 -7.49 4.10 -4.71
C ILE A 150 -8.33 2.96 -4.14
N PHE A 151 -8.38 2.87 -2.82
CA PHE A 151 -9.22 1.92 -2.09
C PHE A 151 -10.11 2.67 -1.11
N GLU A 152 -11.36 2.25 -1.00
CA GLU A 152 -12.33 2.79 -0.05
C GLU A 152 -13.06 1.64 0.66
N ILE A 153 -13.26 1.80 1.97
CA ILE A 153 -14.26 1.06 2.73
C ILE A 153 -15.25 2.04 3.34
N ASN A 154 -16.54 1.77 3.26
CA ASN A 154 -17.55 2.62 3.88
C ASN A 154 -18.73 1.77 4.35
N ASN A 155 -18.94 1.70 5.66
CA ASN A 155 -19.93 0.83 6.30
C ASN A 155 -19.87 -0.62 5.76
N GLY A 156 -18.65 -1.17 5.67
CA GLY A 156 -18.38 -2.54 5.21
C GLY A 156 -18.40 -2.72 3.68
N TYR A 157 -18.77 -1.69 2.92
CA TYR A 157 -18.73 -1.73 1.46
C TYR A 157 -17.34 -1.35 0.94
N PHE A 158 -16.64 -2.33 0.37
CA PHE A 158 -15.31 -2.16 -0.21
C PHE A 158 -15.37 -1.83 -1.71
N THR A 159 -14.67 -0.78 -2.13
CA THR A 159 -14.47 -0.45 -3.54
C THR A 159 -13.02 -0.11 -3.85
N TYR A 160 -12.64 -0.23 -5.11
CA TYR A 160 -11.28 0.07 -5.57
C TYR A 160 -11.30 0.65 -6.99
N HIS A 161 -10.26 1.39 -7.33
CA HIS A 161 -10.10 2.02 -8.63
C HIS A 161 -8.61 2.15 -8.99
N SER A 162 -8.23 1.75 -10.21
CA SER A 162 -6.88 1.92 -10.74
C SER A 162 -6.80 3.14 -11.65
N MET A 163 -5.76 3.94 -11.50
CA MET A 163 -5.49 5.14 -12.30
C MET A 163 -4.26 4.92 -13.20
N ASN A 164 -4.27 5.57 -14.36
CA ASN A 164 -3.12 5.57 -15.27
C ASN A 164 -2.08 6.64 -14.89
#